data_AF-W4UY33-F1
#
_entry.id   AF-W4UY33-F1
#
_cell.length_a   1.000
_cell.length_b   1.000
_cell.length_c   1.000
_cell.angle_alpha   90.00
_cell.angle_beta   90.00
_cell.angle_gamma   90.00
#
_symmetry.space_group_name_H-M   'P 1'
#
loop_
_entity.id
_entity.type
_entity.pdbx_description
1 polymer ?
#
loop_
_entity_poly.entity_id
_entity_poly.type
_entity_poly.pdbx_seq_one_letter_code
_entity_poly.pdbx_strand_id
1 'polypeptide(L)'
;MNNKLGKIITMPDFLKHRYTPRTGSWLSIITLIAYVLTKVSVTAFTGGIFMESLLGLPFWYGAIGLIVLTGIFTVLGGMKGVMTLSAIQTPILIIGSFLVLFLGLSALGGGSITEGWTA
;
A
#
# COMPACT_ATOMS: atom_id res chain seq x y z
N MET A 1 -12.15 -33.69 -18.28
CA MET A 1 -12.48 -32.43 -17.57
C MET A 1 -11.33 -31.45 -17.77
N ASN A 2 -11.59 -30.35 -18.48
CA ASN A 2 -10.58 -29.48 -19.08
C ASN A 2 -9.85 -28.58 -18.06
N ASN A 3 -8.51 -28.59 -18.13
CA ASN A 3 -7.53 -27.78 -17.39
C ASN A 3 -7.61 -26.24 -17.60
N LYS A 4 -8.79 -25.64 -17.78
CA LYS A 4 -8.92 -24.18 -18.02
C LYS A 4 -9.12 -23.32 -16.76
N LEU A 5 -9.34 -23.92 -15.58
CA LEU A 5 -9.55 -23.18 -14.33
C LEU A 5 -8.24 -22.66 -13.70
N GLY A 6 -7.09 -23.28 -14.01
CA GLY A 6 -5.78 -22.84 -13.48
C GLY A 6 -5.19 -21.59 -14.14
N LYS A 7 -5.84 -21.03 -15.18
CA LYS A 7 -5.37 -19.85 -15.92
C LYS A 7 -6.13 -18.56 -15.57
N ILE A 8 -7.04 -18.61 -14.61
CA ILE A 8 -7.74 -17.44 -14.11
C ILE A 8 -6.88 -16.85 -12.99
N ILE A 9 -5.95 -15.97 -13.36
CA ILE A 9 -4.92 -15.46 -12.45
C ILE A 9 -5.33 -14.09 -11.88
N THR A 10 -6.27 -13.40 -12.53
CA THR A 10 -6.65 -12.03 -12.17
C THR A 10 -8.17 -11.86 -12.09
N MET A 11 -8.62 -10.95 -11.20
CA MET A 11 -10.05 -10.63 -11.03
C MET A 11 -10.74 -10.20 -12.34
N PRO A 12 -10.10 -9.41 -13.24
CA PRO A 12 -10.66 -9.11 -14.54
C PRO A 12 -10.77 -10.34 -15.47
N ASP A 13 -9.81 -11.27 -15.44
CA ASP A 13 -9.87 -12.50 -16.25
C ASP A 13 -10.97 -13.44 -15.77
N PHE A 14 -11.23 -13.49 -14.46
CA PHE A 14 -12.39 -14.21 -13.91
C PHE A 14 -13.71 -13.64 -14.46
N LEU A 15 -13.83 -12.31 -14.49
CA LEU A 15 -15.01 -11.63 -15.01
C LEU A 15 -15.15 -11.75 -16.54
N LYS A 16 -14.04 -11.77 -17.29
CA LYS A 16 -14.05 -12.09 -18.73
C LYS A 16 -14.58 -13.49 -19.00
N HIS A 17 -14.24 -14.46 -18.16
CA HIS A 17 -14.69 -15.85 -18.32
C HIS A 17 -16.16 -16.04 -17.91
N ARG A 18 -16.64 -15.31 -16.90
CA ARG A 18 -17.99 -15.47 -16.34
C ARG A 18 -19.10 -14.70 -17.08
N TYR A 19 -18.79 -13.54 -17.66
CA TYR A 19 -19.81 -12.63 -18.23
C TYR A 19 -19.61 -12.38 -19.72
N THR A 20 -18.64 -11.54 -20.12
CA THR A 20 -18.36 -11.22 -21.54
C THR A 20 -16.96 -10.59 -21.64
N PRO A 21 -16.16 -10.89 -22.68
CA PRO A 21 -14.79 -10.37 -22.82
C PRO A 21 -14.70 -8.83 -22.88
N ARG A 22 -15.73 -8.14 -23.39
CA ARG A 22 -15.79 -6.66 -23.40
C ARG A 22 -15.88 -6.06 -21.99
N THR A 23 -16.69 -6.63 -21.11
CA THR A 23 -16.90 -6.13 -19.75
C THR A 23 -15.64 -6.25 -18.89
N GLY A 24 -14.93 -7.37 -18.98
CA GLY A 24 -13.70 -7.56 -18.20
C GLY A 24 -12.51 -6.72 -18.69
N SER A 25 -12.43 -6.40 -19.98
CA SER A 25 -11.40 -5.47 -20.49
C SER A 25 -11.66 -4.03 -20.04
N TRP A 26 -12.92 -3.57 -20.09
CA TRP A 26 -13.28 -2.23 -19.62
C TRP A 26 -13.07 -2.08 -18.12
N LEU A 27 -13.47 -3.09 -17.35
CA LEU A 27 -13.28 -3.10 -15.90
C LEU A 27 -11.79 -3.13 -15.51
N SER A 28 -10.94 -3.86 -16.23
CA SER A 28 -9.49 -3.85 -16.00
C SER A 28 -8.91 -2.44 -16.12
N ILE A 29 -9.26 -1.70 -17.18
CA ILE A 29 -8.79 -0.32 -17.41
C ILE A 29 -9.26 0.61 -16.29
N ILE A 30 -10.56 0.57 -15.94
CA ILE A 30 -11.11 1.38 -14.86
C ILE A 30 -10.40 1.08 -13.54
N THR A 31 -10.23 -0.21 -13.20
CA THR A 31 -9.56 -0.59 -11.95
C THR A 31 -8.09 -0.19 -11.92
N LEU A 32 -7.39 -0.25 -13.05
CA LEU A 32 -5.99 0.18 -13.14
C LEU A 32 -5.87 1.68 -12.89
N ILE A 33 -6.69 2.48 -13.58
CA ILE A 33 -6.73 3.94 -13.40
C ILE A 33 -7.11 4.29 -11.97
N ALA A 34 -8.16 3.65 -11.44
CA ALA A 34 -8.60 3.86 -10.06
C ALA A 34 -7.49 3.52 -9.05
N TYR A 35 -6.73 2.45 -9.25
CA TYR A 35 -5.65 2.05 -8.35
C TYR A 35 -4.51 3.07 -8.34
N VAL A 36 -4.13 3.62 -9.50
CA VAL A 36 -3.11 4.66 -9.62
C VAL A 36 -3.58 5.96 -8.96
N LEU A 37 -4.81 6.39 -9.26
CA LEU A 37 -5.36 7.65 -8.74
C LEU A 37 -5.64 7.60 -7.23
N THR A 38 -6.07 6.46 -6.71
CA THR A 38 -6.42 6.36 -5.27
C THR A 38 -5.25 5.88 -4.44
N LYS A 39 -4.72 4.68 -4.69
CA LYS A 39 -3.74 4.05 -3.80
C LYS A 39 -2.34 4.60 -4.00
N VAL A 40 -1.86 4.63 -5.24
CA VAL A 40 -0.49 5.09 -5.52
C VAL A 40 -0.34 6.57 -5.14
N SER A 41 -1.33 7.39 -5.46
CA SER A 41 -1.32 8.82 -5.14
C SER A 41 -1.32 9.07 -3.62
N VAL A 42 -2.15 8.36 -2.85
CA VAL A 42 -2.16 8.46 -1.38
C VAL A 42 -0.81 8.05 -0.79
N THR A 43 -0.21 6.96 -1.29
CA THR A 43 1.12 6.52 -0.82
C THR A 43 2.21 7.54 -1.12
N ALA A 44 2.21 8.13 -2.32
CA ALA A 44 3.17 9.17 -2.70
C ALA A 44 3.01 10.45 -1.85
N PHE A 45 1.77 10.86 -1.60
CA PHE A 45 1.45 12.03 -0.79
C PHE A 45 1.88 11.85 0.67
N THR A 46 1.49 10.73 1.29
CA THR A 46 1.92 10.39 2.66
C THR A 46 3.44 10.30 2.75
N GLY A 47 4.09 9.72 1.73
CA GLY A 47 5.54 9.64 1.65
C GLY A 47 6.25 10.99 1.55
N GLY A 48 5.70 11.94 0.79
CA GLY A 48 6.20 13.30 0.70
C GLY A 48 6.13 14.04 2.05
N ILE A 49 4.96 13.98 2.71
CA ILE A 49 4.77 14.59 4.04
C ILE A 49 5.69 13.95 5.08
N PHE A 50 5.88 12.63 5.00
CA PHE A 50 6.76 11.90 5.91
C PHE A 50 8.21 12.35 5.77
N MET A 51 8.70 12.53 4.53
CA MET A 51 10.05 13.05 4.28
C MET A 51 10.20 14.50 4.74
N GLU A 52 9.19 15.34 4.55
CA GLU A 52 9.19 16.72 5.04
C GLU A 52 9.23 16.78 6.57
N SER A 53 8.41 15.97 7.24
CA SER A 53 8.32 15.93 8.70
C SER A 53 9.56 15.35 9.37
N LEU A 54 10.25 14.38 8.73
CA LEU A 54 11.42 13.72 9.32
C LEU A 54 12.76 14.35 8.95
N LEU A 55 12.93 14.72 7.67
CA LEU A 55 14.22 15.19 7.14
C LEU A 55 14.22 16.70 6.84
N GLY A 56 13.07 17.37 6.94
CA GLY A 56 12.94 18.79 6.56
C GLY A 56 13.09 19.05 5.06
N LEU A 57 13.00 18.00 4.23
CA LEU A 57 13.11 18.12 2.77
C LEU A 57 11.80 18.67 2.20
N PRO A 58 11.84 19.49 1.12
CA PRO A 58 10.62 19.96 0.50
C PRO A 58 9.79 18.79 -0.03
N PHE A 59 8.48 18.86 0.17
CA PHE A 59 7.50 17.83 -0.23
C PHE A 59 7.78 17.23 -1.61
N TRP A 60 8.04 18.08 -2.61
CA TRP A 60 8.26 17.65 -3.99
C TRP A 60 9.48 16.74 -4.16
N TYR A 61 10.59 17.03 -3.49
CA TYR A 61 11.79 16.19 -3.55
C TYR A 61 11.55 14.85 -2.83
N GLY A 62 10.84 14.88 -1.68
CA GLY A 62 10.48 13.67 -0.94
C GLY A 62 9.55 12.75 -1.73
N ALA A 63 8.47 13.29 -2.30
CA ALA A 63 7.48 12.53 -3.06
C ALA A 63 8.07 11.93 -4.35
N ILE A 64 8.79 12.74 -5.15
CA ILE A 64 9.42 12.25 -6.39
C ILE A 64 10.51 11.23 -6.07
N GLY A 65 11.35 11.50 -5.06
CA GLY A 65 12.40 10.57 -4.62
C GLY A 65 11.83 9.21 -4.21
N LEU A 66 10.74 9.19 -3.46
CA LEU A 66 10.07 7.95 -3.05
C LEU A 66 9.52 7.16 -4.25
N ILE A 67 8.85 7.84 -5.20
CA ILE A 67 8.31 7.19 -6.41
C ILE A 67 9.43 6.60 -7.26
N VAL A 68 10.52 7.35 -7.47
CA VAL A 68 11.67 6.89 -8.25
C VAL A 68 12.34 5.69 -7.60
N LEU A 69 12.60 5.75 -6.29
CA LEU A 69 13.17 4.64 -5.54
C LEU A 69 12.26 3.40 -5.63
N THR A 70 10.96 3.59 -5.45
CA THR A 70 9.93 2.54 -5.57
C THR A 70 9.90 1.91 -6.95
N GLY A 71 9.97 2.73 -7.99
CA GLY A 71 10.07 2.25 -9.37
C GLY A 71 11.34 1.42 -9.61
N ILE A 72 12.50 1.91 -9.17
CA ILE A 72 13.79 1.23 -9.36
C ILE A 72 13.78 -0.17 -8.74
N PHE A 73 13.42 -0.30 -7.45
CA PHE A 73 13.42 -1.62 -6.83
C PHE A 73 12.32 -2.53 -7.35
N THR A 74 11.20 -1.97 -7.83
CA THR A 74 10.12 -2.76 -8.43
C THR A 74 10.53 -3.34 -9.79
N VAL A 75 11.19 -2.54 -10.63
CA VAL A 75 11.69 -2.99 -11.95
C VAL A 75 12.79 -4.04 -11.79
N LEU A 76 13.70 -3.87 -10.84
CA LEU A 76 14.80 -4.81 -10.61
C LEU A 76 14.34 -6.10 -9.91
N GLY A 77 13.44 -6.01 -8.94
CA GLY A 77 13.01 -7.15 -8.13
C GLY A 77 11.85 -7.96 -8.72
N GLY A 78 11.07 -7.37 -9.62
CA GLY A 78 9.84 -7.96 -10.15
C GLY A 78 8.81 -8.30 -9.06
N MET A 79 7.82 -9.14 -9.39
CA MET A 79 6.76 -9.52 -8.44
C MET A 79 7.30 -10.24 -7.20
N LYS A 80 8.37 -11.05 -7.35
CA LYS A 80 8.98 -11.76 -6.24
C LYS A 80 9.62 -10.80 -5.23
N GLY A 81 10.38 -9.81 -5.71
CA GLY A 81 11.01 -8.80 -4.85
C GLY A 81 9.97 -7.99 -4.06
N VAL A 82 8.91 -7.53 -4.73
CA VAL A 82 7.83 -6.77 -4.07
C VAL A 82 7.12 -7.61 -3.00
N MET A 83 6.87 -8.90 -3.27
CA MET A 83 6.25 -9.79 -2.28
C MET A 83 7.15 -10.05 -1.07
N THR A 84 8.46 -10.23 -1.27
CA THR A 84 9.40 -10.38 -0.16
C THR A 84 9.46 -9.11 0.71
N LEU A 85 9.46 -7.93 0.09
CA LEU A 85 9.40 -6.68 0.84
C LEU A 85 8.11 -6.57 1.64
N SER A 86 6.97 -6.89 1.03
CA SER A 86 5.66 -6.87 1.68
C SER A 86 5.62 -7.83 2.88
N ALA A 87 6.22 -9.02 2.76
CA ALA A 87 6.29 -10.00 3.83
C ALA A 87 7.14 -9.51 5.02
N ILE A 88 8.23 -8.78 4.76
CA ILE A 88 9.07 -8.18 5.82
C ILE A 88 8.42 -6.94 6.42
N GLN A 89 7.76 -6.10 5.62
CA GLN A 89 7.13 -4.85 6.04
C GLN A 89 5.90 -5.07 6.93
N THR A 90 5.13 -6.13 6.67
CA THR A 90 3.89 -6.42 7.40
C THR A 90 4.10 -6.54 8.92
N PRO A 91 5.02 -7.38 9.45
CA PRO A 91 5.23 -7.46 10.90
C PRO A 91 5.78 -6.16 11.49
N ILE A 92 6.60 -5.41 10.75
CA ILE A 92 7.13 -4.11 11.19
C ILE A 92 5.98 -3.11 11.41
N LEU A 93 5.03 -3.03 10.47
CA LEU A 93 3.87 -2.16 10.60
C LEU A 93 2.94 -2.58 11.74
N ILE A 94 2.75 -3.89 11.96
CA ILE A 94 1.94 -4.40 13.07
C ILE A 94 2.54 -3.95 14.40
N ILE A 95 3.84 -4.18 14.62
CA ILE A 95 4.53 -3.78 15.84
C ILE A 95 4.50 -2.26 16.00
N GLY A 96 4.79 -1.51 14.93
CA GLY A 96 4.72 -0.05 14.93
C GLY A 96 3.33 0.47 15.30
N SER A 97 2.27 -0.17 14.82
CA SER A 97 0.89 0.21 15.15
C SER A 97 0.57 0.00 16.63
N PHE A 98 1.04 -1.10 17.23
CA PHE A 98 0.92 -1.33 18.67
C PHE A 98 1.73 -0.31 19.48
N LEU A 99 2.94 0.03 19.06
CA LEU A 99 3.75 1.05 19.72
C LEU A 99 3.07 2.42 19.69
N VAL A 100 2.55 2.83 18.52
CA VAL A 100 1.80 4.09 18.38
C VAL A 100 0.56 4.08 19.28
N LEU A 101 -0.16 2.95 19.38
CA LEU A 101 -1.30 2.83 20.28
C LEU A 101 -0.88 3.03 21.75
N PHE A 102 0.09 2.28 22.25
CA PHE A 102 0.46 2.35 23.67
C PHE A 102 1.13 3.68 24.05
N LEU A 103 2.03 4.19 23.21
CA LEU A 103 2.68 5.47 23.44
C LEU A 103 1.71 6.63 23.28
N GLY A 104 0.80 6.56 22.30
CA GLY A 104 -0.26 7.53 22.11
C GLY A 104 -1.19 7.59 23.32
N LEU A 105 -1.66 6.44 23.81
CA LEU A 105 -2.50 6.39 25.02
C LEU A 105 -1.75 6.85 26.27
N SER A 106 -0.49 6.48 26.43
CA SER A 106 0.33 6.95 27.56
C SER A 106 0.55 8.46 27.51
N ALA A 107 0.77 9.04 26.33
CA ALA A 107 0.93 10.49 26.16
C ALA A 107 -0.38 11.25 26.44
N LEU A 108 -1.52 10.70 26.03
CA LEU A 108 -2.84 11.30 26.29
C LEU A 108 -3.27 11.16 27.77
N GLY A 109 -2.94 10.04 28.41
CA GLY A 109 -3.25 9.73 29.81
C GLY A 109 -2.16 10.15 30.81
N GLY A 110 -1.27 11.09 30.46
CA GLY A 110 -0.27 11.62 31.40
C GLY A 110 0.74 10.60 31.96
N GLY A 111 0.95 9.48 31.27
CA GLY A 111 1.82 8.38 31.69
C GLY A 111 1.08 7.08 32.01
N SER A 112 -0.26 7.11 32.17
CA SER A 112 -1.07 5.91 32.42
C SER A 112 -1.92 5.51 31.20
N ILE A 113 -1.78 4.25 30.78
CA ILE A 113 -2.53 3.69 29.65
C ILE A 113 -4.03 3.58 29.98
N THR A 114 -4.38 3.33 31.25
CA THR A 114 -5.78 3.20 31.68
C THR A 114 -6.51 4.53 31.66
N GLU A 115 -5.82 5.62 32.02
CA GLU A 115 -6.38 6.96 31.95
C GLU A 115 -6.51 7.42 30.50
N GLY A 116 -5.53 7.10 29.65
CA GLY A 116 -5.60 7.39 28.21
C GLY A 116 -6.70 6.65 27.46
N TRP A 117 -7.22 5.53 27.99
CA TRP A 117 -8.40 4.86 27.44
C TRP A 117 -9.72 5.55 27.81
N THR A 118 -9.72 6.35 28.88
CA THR A 118 -10.90 7.04 29.42
C THR A 118 -10.87 8.55 29.24
N ALA A 119 -9.76 9.10 28.72
CA ALA A 119 -9.53 10.52 28.46
C ALA A 119 -10.23 11.02 27.19
#